data_AF-A0A948N3R3-F1
#
_entry.id   AF-A0A948N3R3-F1
#
_cell.length_a   1.000
_cell.length_b   1.000
_cell.length_c   1.000
_cell.angle_alpha   90.00
_cell.angle_beta   90.00
_cell.angle_gamma   90.00
#
_symmetry.space_group_name_H-M   'P 1'
#
loop_
_entity.id
_entity.type
_entity.pdbx_description
1 polymer ?
#
loop_
_entity_poly.entity_id
_entity_poly.type
_entity_poly.pdbx_seq_one_letter_code
_entity_poly.pdbx_strand_id
1 'polypeptide(L)'
;MLLRALTSFLALTALLVAPTPAAAAVKDMVMNKEGYWGIDVDNGACAASMTLQGGAVFLLRAVDGGVTFALFGRTPLVRGKTGRIETEAYGVDFKPSYGEDATALYYNGELDARALAALRLARQVRILTDGRAVASMTFEGTGFESALDGVIACSKGESGWWGKGVQQTAEAAPEMPFNKEGVWSMRADDEMPGVCSAVAEVEGGLAFVLVAADGKVGFGVGSNQPLKRGRKAVFATEAYSFEFRPDYQGKDYFAGDNFLDSQAMFTLRRAKQVRITVDGREVLSMVLEGSGHAEVLTDLVACSRGEKGWWGAGAKVG
;
A
#
# COMPACT_ATOMS: atom_id res chain seq x y z
N MET A 1 12.16 -73.47 -26.03
CA MET A 1 12.76 -72.15 -25.75
C MET A 1 12.51 -71.87 -24.26
N LEU A 2 13.42 -72.29 -23.37
CA LEU A 2 14.45 -71.43 -22.71
C LEU A 2 13.81 -70.18 -22.05
N LEU A 3 13.49 -70.14 -20.75
CA LEU A 3 14.31 -70.12 -19.51
C LEU A 3 15.20 -68.87 -19.33
N ARG A 4 15.09 -68.25 -18.12
CA ARG A 4 15.94 -67.24 -17.43
C ARG A 4 15.53 -65.77 -17.64
N ALA A 5 15.02 -65.06 -16.63
CA ALA A 5 15.61 -64.59 -15.35
C ALA A 5 16.60 -63.43 -15.54
N LEU A 6 16.33 -62.27 -14.90
CA LEU A 6 17.24 -61.48 -14.05
C LEU A 6 16.56 -60.15 -13.63
N THR A 7 16.26 -59.99 -12.34
CA THR A 7 16.79 -58.99 -11.37
C THR A 7 16.38 -57.53 -11.62
N SER A 8 15.45 -57.01 -10.81
CA SER A 8 15.70 -56.26 -9.56
C SER A 8 16.22 -54.83 -9.78
N PHE A 9 15.38 -53.83 -9.49
CA PHE A 9 15.75 -52.73 -8.59
C PHE A 9 14.48 -52.10 -8.00
N LEU A 10 14.30 -52.30 -6.68
CA LEU A 10 13.54 -51.39 -5.84
C LEU A 10 14.24 -50.03 -5.87
N ALA A 11 13.52 -48.97 -6.19
CA ALA A 11 13.85 -47.63 -5.71
C ALA A 11 12.56 -46.99 -5.22
N LEU A 12 12.41 -47.08 -3.90
CA LEU A 12 11.45 -46.39 -3.06
C LEU A 12 11.70 -44.88 -3.22
N THR A 13 11.05 -44.20 -4.15
CA THR A 13 11.03 -42.74 -4.13
C THR A 13 10.02 -42.31 -3.09
N ALA A 14 10.54 -42.07 -1.90
CA ALA A 14 9.89 -41.27 -0.87
C ALA A 14 9.31 -40.02 -1.54
N LEU A 15 7.99 -39.85 -1.43
CA LEU A 15 7.35 -38.55 -1.53
C LEU A 15 8.02 -37.67 -0.49
N LEU A 16 9.05 -36.93 -0.92
CA LEU A 16 9.48 -35.73 -0.26
C LEU A 16 8.27 -34.82 -0.29
N VAL A 17 7.53 -34.81 0.82
CA VAL A 17 6.76 -33.67 1.28
C VAL A 17 7.73 -32.51 1.21
N ALA A 18 7.70 -31.77 0.11
CA ALA A 18 8.38 -30.50 0.03
C ALA A 18 7.83 -29.70 1.21
N PRO A 19 8.67 -29.25 2.16
CA PRO A 19 8.20 -28.29 3.14
C PRO A 19 7.65 -27.13 2.32
N THR A 20 6.36 -26.83 2.53
CA THR A 20 5.82 -25.51 2.19
C THR A 20 6.82 -24.48 2.66
N PRO A 21 7.07 -23.40 1.90
CA PRO A 21 7.95 -22.35 2.39
C PRO A 21 7.33 -21.86 3.70
N ALA A 22 7.97 -22.22 4.82
CA ALA A 22 7.85 -21.47 6.04
C ALA A 22 8.11 -20.02 5.62
N ALA A 23 7.21 -19.11 6.00
CA ALA A 23 7.46 -17.68 5.90
C ALA A 23 8.92 -17.46 6.31
N ALA A 24 9.74 -16.97 5.37
CA ALA A 24 11.17 -16.90 5.54
C ALA A 24 11.45 -16.19 6.87
N ALA A 25 12.22 -16.83 7.76
CA ALA A 25 12.66 -16.20 8.99
C ALA A 25 13.36 -14.89 8.61
N VAL A 26 12.80 -13.77 9.08
CA VAL A 26 13.31 -12.41 8.83
C VAL A 26 14.75 -12.37 9.32
N LYS A 27 15.67 -12.05 8.41
CA LYS A 27 17.10 -12.38 8.54
C LYS A 27 17.83 -11.61 9.65
N ASP A 28 17.21 -10.57 10.22
CA ASP A 28 17.85 -9.63 11.16
C ASP A 28 16.97 -9.27 12.36
N MET A 29 15.92 -10.05 12.66
CA MET A 29 15.04 -9.77 13.80
C MET A 29 15.79 -10.05 15.13
N VAL A 30 16.14 -8.99 15.85
CA VAL A 30 16.72 -9.12 17.20
C VAL A 30 15.55 -9.27 18.18
N MET A 31 15.69 -10.15 19.16
CA MET A 31 14.66 -10.42 20.17
C MET A 31 14.90 -9.63 21.46
N ASN A 32 13.82 -9.22 22.12
CA ASN A 32 13.90 -8.61 23.43
C ASN A 32 14.36 -9.64 24.47
N LYS A 33 14.76 -9.15 25.66
CA LYS A 33 15.30 -10.00 26.73
C LYS A 33 14.36 -11.14 27.13
N GLU A 34 13.06 -10.89 27.09
CA GLU A 34 12.02 -11.86 27.43
C GLU A 34 11.78 -12.89 26.30
N GLY A 35 12.25 -12.63 25.07
CA GLY A 35 12.17 -13.56 23.95
C GLY A 35 10.82 -13.63 23.23
N TYR A 36 9.94 -12.63 23.44
CA TYR A 36 8.59 -12.60 22.86
C TYR A 36 8.45 -11.65 21.68
N TRP A 37 9.19 -10.54 21.70
CA TRP A 37 9.12 -9.48 20.71
C TRP A 37 10.41 -9.39 19.94
N GLY A 38 10.30 -9.43 18.62
CA GLY A 38 11.39 -9.10 17.73
C GLY A 38 11.17 -7.73 17.13
N ILE A 39 12.23 -6.92 17.02
CA ILE A 39 12.21 -5.69 16.22
C ILE A 39 13.09 -5.89 14.99
N ASP A 40 12.54 -5.54 13.84
CA ASP A 40 13.22 -5.50 12.55
C ASP A 40 13.05 -4.15 11.87
N VAL A 41 14.04 -3.80 11.04
CA VAL A 41 14.07 -2.59 10.22
C VAL A 41 13.86 -3.02 8.77
N ASP A 42 12.81 -2.52 8.14
CA ASP A 42 12.50 -2.80 6.75
C ASP A 42 11.94 -1.57 6.04
N ASN A 43 12.49 -1.27 4.85
CA ASN A 43 11.97 -0.25 3.92
C ASN A 43 11.57 1.09 4.58
N GLY A 44 12.45 1.66 5.42
CA GLY A 44 12.20 2.96 6.07
C GLY A 44 11.24 2.92 7.27
N ALA A 45 10.88 1.73 7.75
CA ALA A 45 10.03 1.53 8.92
C ALA A 45 10.70 0.58 9.92
N CYS A 46 10.19 0.59 11.15
CA CYS A 46 10.46 -0.49 12.10
C CYS A 46 9.19 -1.29 12.35
N ALA A 47 9.34 -2.60 12.46
CA ALA A 47 8.28 -3.48 12.89
C ALA A 47 8.67 -4.14 14.21
N ALA A 48 7.72 -4.24 15.13
CA ALA A 48 7.83 -5.09 16.30
C ALA A 48 6.77 -6.18 16.20
N SER A 49 7.17 -7.45 16.23
CA SER A 49 6.22 -8.55 16.09
C SER A 49 6.36 -9.59 17.20
N MET A 50 5.24 -10.25 17.51
CA MET A 50 5.19 -11.43 18.35
C MET A 50 4.34 -12.51 17.71
N THR A 51 4.75 -13.77 17.89
CA THR A 51 3.94 -14.92 17.49
C THR A 51 3.00 -15.30 18.65
N LEU A 52 1.70 -15.30 18.37
CA LEU A 52 0.63 -15.67 19.28
C LEU A 52 0.46 -17.19 19.35
N GLN A 53 -0.23 -17.66 20.40
CA GLN A 53 -0.70 -19.04 20.46
C GLN A 53 -1.61 -19.34 19.25
N GLY A 54 -1.38 -20.48 18.59
CA GLY A 54 -2.03 -20.79 17.30
C GLY A 54 -1.24 -20.31 16.07
N GLY A 55 -0.10 -19.63 16.27
CA GLY A 55 0.83 -19.25 15.21
C GLY A 55 0.39 -18.04 14.38
N ALA A 56 -0.61 -17.29 14.84
CA ALA A 56 -0.88 -15.96 14.31
C ALA A 56 0.23 -14.99 14.74
N VAL A 57 0.47 -13.93 13.98
CA VAL A 57 1.47 -12.90 14.30
C VAL A 57 0.76 -11.58 14.54
N PHE A 58 1.02 -10.95 15.68
CA PHE A 58 0.65 -9.57 15.93
C PHE A 58 1.87 -8.70 15.68
N LEU A 59 1.69 -7.64 14.89
CA LEU A 59 2.76 -6.78 14.43
C LEU A 59 2.37 -5.33 14.70
N LEU A 60 3.27 -4.58 15.32
CA LEU A 60 3.29 -3.14 15.33
C LEU A 60 4.22 -2.66 14.22
N ARG A 61 3.80 -1.65 13.46
CA ARG A 61 4.66 -0.99 12.47
C ARG A 61 4.75 0.48 12.82
N ALA A 62 5.95 1.04 12.82
CA ALA A 62 6.18 2.44 13.08
C ALA A 62 6.99 3.13 11.99
N VAL A 63 6.57 4.35 11.63
CA VAL A 63 7.26 5.26 10.71
C VAL A 63 7.24 6.64 11.35
N ASP A 64 8.42 7.27 11.49
CA ASP A 64 8.57 8.61 12.08
C ASP A 64 7.86 8.79 13.44
N GLY A 65 7.82 7.73 14.24
CA GLY A 65 7.16 7.69 15.54
C GLY A 65 5.63 7.47 15.53
N GLY A 66 4.98 7.52 14.36
CA GLY A 66 3.59 7.10 14.18
C GLY A 66 3.50 5.58 14.18
N VAL A 67 2.56 5.00 14.95
CA VAL A 67 2.42 3.54 15.12
C VAL A 67 1.09 3.06 14.58
N THR A 68 1.14 1.99 13.79
CA THR A 68 -0.03 1.19 13.39
C THR A 68 0.17 -0.28 13.79
N PHE A 69 -0.83 -1.13 13.54
CA PHE A 69 -0.75 -2.57 13.78
C PHE A 69 -1.37 -3.40 12.66
N ALA A 70 -0.92 -4.65 12.60
CA ALA A 70 -1.48 -5.71 11.77
C ALA A 70 -1.57 -7.02 12.56
N LEU A 71 -2.49 -7.88 12.12
CA LEU A 71 -2.66 -9.24 12.62
C LEU A 71 -2.64 -10.20 11.42
N PHE A 72 -1.77 -11.20 11.47
CA PHE A 72 -1.63 -12.24 10.45
C PHE A 72 -2.03 -13.59 11.04
N GLY A 73 -3.17 -14.13 10.61
CA GLY A 73 -3.64 -15.46 10.99
C GLY A 73 -3.05 -16.56 10.09
N ARG A 74 -2.96 -17.78 10.63
CA ARG A 74 -2.69 -18.98 9.81
C ARG A 74 -3.91 -19.47 9.02
N THR A 75 -5.08 -19.01 9.44
CA THR A 75 -6.37 -19.28 8.81
C THR A 75 -7.07 -17.94 8.58
N PRO A 76 -8.05 -17.88 7.66
CA PRO A 76 -8.83 -16.67 7.43
C PRO A 76 -9.40 -16.09 8.73
N LEU A 77 -9.17 -14.80 8.96
CA LEU A 77 -9.66 -14.05 10.09
C LEU A 77 -11.14 -13.69 9.89
N VAL A 78 -11.86 -13.54 10.99
CA VAL A 78 -13.27 -13.11 10.94
C VAL A 78 -13.35 -11.68 10.41
N ARG A 79 -13.95 -11.52 9.23
CA ARG A 79 -14.20 -10.21 8.63
C ARG A 79 -15.29 -9.45 9.38
N GLY A 80 -15.11 -8.13 9.49
CA GLY A 80 -16.09 -7.19 10.00
C GLY A 80 -15.91 -5.80 9.37
N LYS A 81 -16.91 -4.93 9.56
CA LYS A 81 -16.87 -3.55 9.04
C LYS A 81 -16.24 -2.58 10.03
N THR A 82 -16.35 -2.91 11.32
CA THR A 82 -15.81 -2.16 12.45
C THR A 82 -14.83 -3.05 13.20
N GLY A 83 -13.71 -2.48 13.62
CA GLY A 83 -12.69 -3.12 14.42
C GLY A 83 -12.58 -2.38 15.75
N ARG A 84 -12.18 -3.08 16.81
CA ARG A 84 -11.82 -2.46 18.09
C ARG A 84 -10.60 -3.14 18.66
N ILE A 85 -9.56 -2.38 18.99
CA ILE A 85 -8.46 -2.85 19.83
C ILE A 85 -8.75 -2.39 21.25
N GLU A 86 -8.78 -3.33 22.18
CA GLU A 86 -9.22 -3.11 23.55
C GLU A 86 -8.18 -3.62 24.53
N THR A 87 -7.82 -2.76 25.47
CA THR A 87 -7.06 -3.07 26.68
C THR A 87 -8.02 -3.08 27.88
N GLU A 88 -7.52 -3.35 29.09
CA GLU A 88 -8.35 -3.28 30.30
C GLU A 88 -8.80 -1.85 30.64
N ALA A 89 -8.06 -0.84 30.17
CA ALA A 89 -8.26 0.56 30.53
C ALA A 89 -8.90 1.40 29.41
N TYR A 90 -8.77 0.97 28.15
CA TYR A 90 -9.20 1.77 27.00
C TYR A 90 -9.47 0.90 25.78
N GLY A 91 -10.27 1.40 24.85
CA GLY A 91 -10.42 0.76 23.55
C GLY A 91 -10.59 1.77 22.44
N VAL A 92 -9.99 1.47 21.30
CA VAL A 92 -9.99 2.30 20.10
C VAL A 92 -10.73 1.57 19.00
N ASP A 93 -11.75 2.23 18.46
CA ASP A 93 -12.43 1.75 17.27
C ASP A 93 -11.60 2.11 16.04
N PHE A 94 -11.53 1.19 15.09
CA PHE A 94 -10.82 1.36 13.84
C PHE A 94 -11.60 0.74 12.69
N LYS A 95 -11.25 1.11 11.46
CA LYS A 95 -11.79 0.47 10.26
C LYS A 95 -10.80 -0.61 9.78
N PRO A 96 -11.13 -1.91 9.89
CA PRO A 96 -10.23 -2.96 9.45
C PRO A 96 -10.10 -2.95 7.91
N SER A 97 -8.88 -3.18 7.44
CA SER A 97 -8.58 -3.59 6.07
C SER A 97 -8.14 -5.06 6.10
N TYR A 98 -8.45 -5.83 5.05
CA TYR A 98 -8.13 -7.25 5.00
C TYR A 98 -7.31 -7.56 3.74
N GLY A 99 -6.38 -8.51 3.87
CA GLY A 99 -5.76 -9.15 2.71
C GLY A 99 -6.80 -9.93 1.88
N GLU A 100 -6.46 -10.26 0.64
CA GLU A 100 -7.37 -10.91 -0.31
C GLU A 100 -7.99 -12.21 0.25
N ASP A 101 -7.16 -13.03 0.87
CA ASP A 101 -7.50 -14.31 1.51
C ASP A 101 -8.03 -14.16 2.96
N ALA A 102 -8.14 -12.92 3.45
CA ALA A 102 -8.47 -12.59 4.82
C ALA A 102 -7.52 -13.16 5.89
N THR A 103 -6.33 -13.62 5.55
CA THR A 103 -5.34 -14.06 6.54
C THR A 103 -4.66 -12.88 7.23
N ALA A 104 -4.72 -11.69 6.63
CA ALA A 104 -4.22 -10.46 7.24
C ALA A 104 -5.35 -9.48 7.55
N LEU A 105 -5.24 -8.81 8.71
CA LEU A 105 -6.03 -7.65 9.12
C LEU A 105 -5.08 -6.49 9.41
N TYR A 106 -5.35 -5.33 8.81
CA TYR A 106 -4.56 -4.11 8.98
C TYR A 106 -5.42 -2.98 9.54
N TYR A 107 -4.79 -2.14 10.36
CA TYR A 107 -5.29 -0.80 10.65
C TYR A 107 -4.55 0.21 9.75
N ASN A 108 -5.28 0.92 8.88
CA ASN A 108 -4.67 1.89 7.95
C ASN A 108 -4.59 3.31 8.52
N GLY A 109 -4.62 3.45 9.85
CA GLY A 109 -4.45 4.72 10.55
C GLY A 109 -3.36 4.63 11.60
N GLU A 110 -3.20 5.68 12.39
CA GLU A 110 -2.23 5.73 13.48
C GLU A 110 -2.93 5.60 14.83
N LEU A 111 -2.22 4.99 15.78
CA LEU A 111 -2.62 4.95 17.18
C LEU A 111 -2.35 6.32 17.80
N ASP A 112 -3.41 6.96 18.30
CA ASP A 112 -3.27 8.24 18.98
C ASP A 112 -2.49 8.12 20.30
N ALA A 113 -2.08 9.25 20.87
CA ALA A 113 -1.30 9.29 22.11
C ALA A 113 -1.98 8.57 23.29
N ARG A 114 -3.33 8.60 23.34
CA ARG A 114 -4.10 7.95 24.42
C ARG A 114 -4.11 6.43 24.23
N ALA A 115 -4.25 5.97 22.99
CA ALA A 115 -4.15 4.56 22.62
C ALA A 115 -2.77 4.01 22.95
N LEU A 116 -1.70 4.73 22.60
CA LEU A 116 -0.33 4.36 22.92
C LEU A 116 -0.09 4.30 24.43
N ALA A 117 -0.56 5.30 25.19
CA ALA A 117 -0.45 5.30 26.64
C ALA A 117 -1.21 4.12 27.29
N ALA A 118 -2.40 3.80 26.78
CA ALA A 118 -3.17 2.65 27.26
C ALA A 118 -2.50 1.31 26.92
N LEU A 119 -1.90 1.20 25.74
CA LEU A 119 -1.16 0.00 25.30
C LEU A 119 0.09 -0.22 26.14
N ARG A 120 0.86 0.83 26.48
CA ARG A 120 2.04 0.71 27.36
C ARG A 120 1.73 0.03 28.69
N LEU A 121 0.54 0.29 29.25
CA LEU A 121 0.10 -0.22 30.54
C LEU A 121 -0.74 -1.51 30.43
N ALA A 122 -1.02 -1.99 29.23
CA ALA A 122 -1.91 -3.12 29.01
C ALA A 122 -1.26 -4.43 29.44
N ARG A 123 -2.00 -5.24 30.21
CA ARG A 123 -1.59 -6.62 30.52
C ARG A 123 -2.13 -7.60 29.49
N GLN A 124 -3.24 -7.25 28.85
CA GLN A 124 -3.95 -7.99 27.84
C GLN A 124 -4.49 -7.05 26.79
N VAL A 125 -4.50 -7.53 25.55
CA VAL A 125 -5.10 -6.83 24.42
C VAL A 125 -5.99 -7.77 23.64
N ARG A 126 -7.18 -7.29 23.30
CA ARG A 126 -8.16 -7.99 22.47
C ARG A 126 -8.40 -7.19 21.19
N ILE A 127 -8.45 -7.89 20.07
CA ILE A 127 -8.85 -7.32 18.78
C ILE A 127 -10.20 -7.92 18.43
N LEU A 128 -11.18 -7.06 18.22
CA LEU A 128 -12.57 -7.39 17.94
C LEU A 128 -12.91 -6.93 16.53
N THR A 129 -13.74 -7.68 15.81
CA THR A 129 -14.39 -7.26 14.55
C THR A 129 -15.90 -7.43 14.66
N ASP A 130 -16.65 -6.34 14.46
CA ASP A 130 -18.09 -6.27 14.72
C ASP A 130 -18.48 -6.90 16.07
N GLY A 131 -17.68 -6.63 17.11
CA GLY A 131 -17.88 -7.13 18.48
C GLY A 131 -17.42 -8.58 18.75
N ARG A 132 -16.90 -9.30 17.75
CA ARG A 132 -16.41 -10.68 17.90
C ARG A 132 -14.90 -10.71 18.06
N ALA A 133 -14.38 -11.48 19.01
CA ALA A 133 -12.94 -11.62 19.21
C ALA A 133 -12.28 -12.30 18.01
N VAL A 134 -11.26 -11.63 17.47
CA VAL A 134 -10.40 -12.12 16.38
C VAL A 134 -9.02 -12.51 16.90
N ALA A 135 -8.52 -11.77 17.89
CA ALA A 135 -7.32 -12.13 18.64
C ALA A 135 -7.44 -11.70 20.10
N SER A 136 -6.75 -12.45 20.96
CA SER A 136 -6.54 -12.10 22.36
C SER A 136 -5.08 -12.39 22.69
N MET A 137 -4.45 -11.47 23.38
CA MET A 137 -3.00 -11.49 23.62
C MET A 137 -2.76 -11.11 25.08
N THR A 138 -1.80 -11.80 25.71
CA THR A 138 -1.31 -11.43 27.04
C THR A 138 0.06 -10.81 26.87
N PHE A 139 0.20 -9.57 27.34
CA PHE A 139 1.44 -8.79 27.26
C PHE A 139 2.23 -8.80 28.58
N GLU A 140 1.57 -9.17 29.69
CA GLU A 140 2.24 -9.32 30.98
C GLU A 140 3.46 -10.26 30.90
N GLY A 141 4.61 -9.77 31.35
CA GLY A 141 5.87 -10.52 31.33
C GLY A 141 6.51 -10.69 29.95
N THR A 142 5.92 -10.13 28.88
CA THR A 142 6.48 -10.24 27.53
C THR A 142 7.47 -9.16 27.17
N GLY A 143 7.51 -8.04 27.92
CA GLY A 143 8.31 -6.86 27.59
C GLY A 143 7.66 -5.93 26.55
N PHE A 144 6.34 -6.03 26.34
CA PHE A 144 5.61 -5.24 25.33
C PHE A 144 5.85 -3.73 25.42
N GLU A 145 5.88 -3.15 26.61
CA GLU A 145 6.16 -1.72 26.80
C GLU A 145 7.49 -1.32 26.14
N SER A 146 8.55 -2.09 26.41
CA SER A 146 9.88 -1.91 25.80
C SER A 146 9.87 -2.15 24.29
N ALA A 147 9.05 -3.08 23.80
CA ALA A 147 8.89 -3.31 22.37
C ALA A 147 8.16 -2.14 21.67
N LEU A 148 7.13 -1.57 22.31
CA LEU A 148 6.38 -0.42 21.81
C LEU A 148 7.25 0.84 21.79
N ASP A 149 7.96 1.12 22.88
CA ASP A 149 8.89 2.25 22.93
C ASP A 149 10.07 2.02 21.99
N GLY A 150 10.53 0.77 21.88
CA GLY A 150 11.59 0.36 20.96
C GLY A 150 11.23 0.57 19.50
N VAL A 151 10.04 0.16 19.06
CA VAL A 151 9.61 0.34 17.66
C VAL A 151 9.44 1.83 17.31
N ILE A 152 8.96 2.64 18.27
CA ILE A 152 8.87 4.10 18.11
C ILE A 152 10.26 4.72 17.98
N ALA A 153 11.18 4.42 18.91
CA ALA A 153 12.55 4.95 18.90
C ALA A 153 13.30 4.50 17.63
N CYS A 154 13.18 3.22 17.28
CA CYS A 154 13.73 2.64 16.06
C CYS A 154 13.26 3.40 14.81
N SER A 155 11.97 3.72 14.71
CA SER A 155 11.40 4.46 13.56
C SER A 155 11.88 5.91 13.45
N LYS A 156 12.42 6.47 14.54
CA LYS A 156 13.06 7.80 14.60
C LYS A 156 14.57 7.73 14.38
N GLY A 157 15.09 6.55 14.05
CA GLY A 157 16.52 6.31 13.82
C GLY A 157 17.37 6.15 15.07
N GLU A 158 16.74 6.05 16.24
CA GLU A 158 17.46 5.77 17.48
C GLU A 158 17.95 4.31 17.50
N SER A 159 19.13 4.11 18.07
CA SER A 159 19.69 2.77 18.27
C SER A 159 19.26 2.21 19.63
N GLY A 160 19.10 0.89 19.71
CA GLY A 160 18.70 0.20 20.93
C GLY A 160 19.13 -1.26 20.94
N TRP A 161 18.45 -2.09 21.73
CA TRP A 161 18.72 -3.53 21.78
C TRP A 161 18.42 -4.22 20.44
N TRP A 162 17.62 -3.60 19.59
CA TRP A 162 17.33 -3.98 18.20
C TRP A 162 18.45 -3.64 17.21
N GLY A 163 19.54 -3.00 17.66
CA GLY A 163 20.60 -2.51 16.79
C GLY A 163 20.37 -1.06 16.35
N LYS A 164 20.77 -0.72 15.12
CA LYS A 164 20.57 0.63 14.57
C LYS A 164 19.10 0.78 14.17
N GLY A 165 18.47 1.88 14.57
CA GLY A 165 17.14 2.23 14.05
C GLY A 165 17.17 2.58 12.56
N VAL A 166 15.99 2.88 12.00
CA VAL A 166 15.86 3.34 10.61
C VAL A 166 16.87 4.45 10.40
N GLN A 167 17.88 4.19 9.57
CA GLN A 167 18.64 5.31 9.04
C GLN A 167 17.63 6.04 8.17
N GLN A 168 17.07 7.15 8.69
CA GLN A 168 16.55 8.18 7.83
C GLN A 168 17.77 8.65 7.03
N THR A 169 18.12 7.91 5.97
CA THR A 169 18.54 8.60 4.78
C THR A 169 17.36 9.50 4.51
N ALA A 170 17.50 10.77 4.86
CA ALA A 170 16.85 11.83 4.12
C ALA A 170 17.35 11.74 2.66
N GLU A 171 17.10 10.62 1.97
CA GLU A 171 16.37 10.76 0.74
C GLU A 171 15.08 11.43 1.19
N ALA A 172 15.10 12.77 1.17
CA ALA A 172 13.91 13.51 0.82
C ALA A 172 13.23 12.65 -0.23
N ALA A 173 11.98 12.19 0.03
CA ALA A 173 11.20 11.45 -0.95
C ALA A 173 11.53 12.06 -2.30
N PRO A 174 12.16 11.31 -3.22
CA PRO A 174 12.95 11.88 -4.31
C PRO A 174 12.14 13.02 -4.88
N GLU A 175 12.67 14.25 -4.75
CA GLU A 175 11.90 15.47 -5.02
C GLU A 175 11.14 15.23 -6.30
N MET A 176 9.80 15.11 -6.19
CA MET A 176 9.02 14.62 -7.32
C MET A 176 9.32 15.56 -8.47
N PRO A 177 9.91 15.07 -9.56
CA PRO A 177 10.32 15.96 -10.62
C PRO A 177 9.06 16.58 -11.18
N PHE A 178 9.06 17.91 -11.31
CA PHE A 178 7.98 18.65 -11.92
C PHE A 178 8.36 19.04 -13.34
N ASN A 179 7.36 19.13 -14.21
CA ASN A 179 7.55 19.76 -15.51
C ASN A 179 7.93 21.24 -15.34
N LYS A 180 8.39 21.87 -16.42
CA LYS A 180 8.87 23.25 -16.42
C LYS A 180 7.87 24.25 -15.83
N GLU A 181 6.58 23.99 -15.98
CA GLU A 181 5.48 24.83 -15.48
C GLU A 181 5.16 24.59 -14.00
N GLY A 182 5.75 23.57 -13.36
CA GLY A 182 5.56 23.27 -11.93
C GLY A 182 4.20 22.67 -11.57
N VAL A 183 3.45 22.14 -12.55
CA VAL A 183 2.06 21.66 -12.35
C VAL A 183 1.98 20.15 -12.28
N TRP A 184 2.77 19.46 -13.11
CA TRP A 184 2.73 18.01 -13.25
C TRP A 184 3.98 17.40 -12.65
N SER A 185 3.80 16.50 -11.69
CA SER A 185 4.84 15.55 -11.34
C SER A 185 4.71 14.29 -12.17
N MET A 186 5.80 13.58 -12.43
CA MET A 186 5.76 12.34 -13.20
C MET A 186 6.79 11.33 -12.69
N ARG A 187 6.42 10.04 -12.70
CA ARG A 187 7.30 8.94 -12.31
C ARG A 187 6.94 7.62 -12.99
N ALA A 188 7.93 6.75 -13.09
CA ALA A 188 7.70 5.33 -13.34
C ALA A 188 7.06 4.68 -12.11
N ASP A 189 6.23 3.67 -12.34
CA ASP A 189 5.73 2.81 -11.27
C ASP A 189 6.77 1.72 -10.98
N ASP A 190 7.23 1.64 -9.73
CA ASP A 190 8.24 0.68 -9.31
C ASP A 190 7.68 -0.74 -9.15
N GLU A 191 6.37 -0.86 -8.92
CA GLU A 191 5.65 -2.13 -8.71
C GLU A 191 5.08 -2.69 -10.03
N MET A 192 4.77 -1.82 -10.99
CA MET A 192 4.19 -2.18 -12.29
C MET A 192 5.13 -1.89 -13.48
N PRO A 193 5.84 -2.90 -14.01
CA PRO A 193 6.66 -2.76 -15.21
C PRO A 193 5.87 -2.16 -16.39
N GLY A 194 6.50 -1.27 -17.15
CA GLY A 194 5.90 -0.60 -18.31
C GLY A 194 4.86 0.49 -17.97
N VAL A 195 4.65 0.82 -16.68
CA VAL A 195 3.68 1.85 -16.27
C VAL A 195 4.38 3.12 -15.81
N CYS A 196 3.89 4.26 -16.29
CA CYS A 196 4.23 5.57 -15.76
C CYS A 196 2.97 6.37 -15.42
N SER A 197 3.08 7.27 -14.45
CA SER A 197 2.00 8.17 -14.04
C SER A 197 2.47 9.61 -13.99
N ALA A 198 1.62 10.52 -14.45
CA ALA A 198 1.75 11.95 -14.23
C ALA A 198 0.58 12.45 -13.39
N VAL A 199 0.86 13.31 -12.41
CA VAL A 199 -0.12 13.79 -11.43
C VAL A 199 -0.08 15.30 -11.40
N ALA A 200 -1.25 15.93 -11.49
CA ALA A 200 -1.42 17.35 -11.20
C ALA A 200 -2.38 17.51 -10.01
N GLU A 201 -1.92 18.22 -8.98
CA GLU A 201 -2.79 18.60 -7.87
C GLU A 201 -3.81 19.64 -8.31
N VAL A 202 -5.04 19.49 -7.83
CA VAL A 202 -6.18 20.36 -8.10
C VAL A 202 -6.73 20.84 -6.75
N GLU A 203 -7.28 22.05 -6.75
CA GLU A 203 -7.86 22.66 -5.55
C GLU A 203 -8.87 21.71 -4.85
N GLY A 204 -8.93 21.80 -3.52
CA GLY A 204 -9.81 20.95 -2.71
C GLY A 204 -9.23 19.58 -2.38
N GLY A 205 -7.93 19.37 -2.60
CA GLY A 205 -7.24 18.12 -2.26
C GLY A 205 -7.47 17.00 -3.28
N LEU A 206 -7.84 17.38 -4.50
CA LEU A 206 -8.02 16.46 -5.62
C LEU A 206 -6.72 16.37 -6.43
N ALA A 207 -6.58 15.31 -7.20
CA ALA A 207 -5.51 15.17 -8.16
C ALA A 207 -6.04 14.62 -9.47
N PHE A 208 -5.63 15.22 -10.59
CA PHE A 208 -5.85 14.65 -11.91
C PHE A 208 -4.65 13.76 -12.25
N VAL A 209 -4.91 12.49 -12.52
CA VAL A 209 -3.88 11.49 -12.78
C VAL A 209 -3.97 11.05 -14.23
N LEU A 210 -2.85 11.08 -14.94
CA LEU A 210 -2.67 10.45 -16.24
C LEU A 210 -1.77 9.24 -16.06
N VAL A 211 -2.13 8.11 -16.67
CA VAL A 211 -1.35 6.87 -16.57
C VAL A 211 -1.05 6.36 -17.97
N ALA A 212 0.20 6.06 -18.28
CA ALA A 212 0.55 5.36 -19.52
C ALA A 212 1.01 3.93 -19.25
N ALA A 213 0.51 3.01 -20.07
CA ALA A 213 0.92 1.62 -20.14
C ALA A 213 0.87 1.17 -21.61
N ASP A 214 1.89 0.47 -22.09
CA ASP A 214 2.00 0.01 -23.49
C ASP A 214 1.76 1.12 -24.54
N GLY A 215 2.19 2.35 -24.24
CA GLY A 215 2.01 3.51 -25.10
C GLY A 215 0.56 4.01 -25.24
N LYS A 216 -0.37 3.49 -24.44
CA LYS A 216 -1.74 4.00 -24.30
C LYS A 216 -1.84 4.82 -23.02
N VAL A 217 -2.64 5.88 -23.04
CA VAL A 217 -2.82 6.77 -21.89
C VAL A 217 -4.24 6.65 -21.36
N GLY A 218 -4.38 6.39 -20.07
CA GLY A 218 -5.63 6.46 -19.33
C GLY A 218 -5.59 7.63 -18.35
N PHE A 219 -6.67 7.80 -17.59
CA PHE A 219 -6.77 8.86 -16.59
C PHE A 219 -7.51 8.38 -15.35
N GLY A 220 -7.33 9.13 -14.26
CA GLY A 220 -8.02 8.93 -13.00
C GLY A 220 -8.12 10.22 -12.19
N VAL A 221 -8.83 10.13 -11.08
CA VAL A 221 -8.98 11.20 -10.10
C VAL A 221 -8.62 10.64 -8.73
N GLY A 222 -7.62 11.23 -8.09
CA GLY A 222 -7.27 11.02 -6.69
C GLY A 222 -7.86 12.11 -5.80
N SER A 223 -7.98 11.84 -4.50
CA SER A 223 -8.55 12.74 -3.51
C SER A 223 -7.97 12.46 -2.12
N ASN A 224 -7.73 13.48 -1.32
CA ASN A 224 -7.39 13.30 0.10
C ASN A 224 -8.63 12.99 0.99
N GLN A 225 -9.83 13.07 0.41
CA GLN A 225 -11.11 12.73 1.05
C GLN A 225 -11.85 11.62 0.30
N PRO A 226 -12.70 10.83 0.98
CA PRO A 226 -13.50 9.81 0.31
C PRO A 226 -14.37 10.38 -0.83
N LEU A 227 -14.16 9.88 -2.05
CA LEU A 227 -14.95 10.20 -3.22
C LEU A 227 -16.33 9.54 -3.13
N LYS A 228 -17.37 10.32 -3.43
CA LYS A 228 -18.72 9.79 -3.54
C LYS A 228 -18.82 8.93 -4.80
N ARG A 229 -19.12 7.65 -4.62
CA ARG A 229 -19.25 6.70 -5.73
C ARG A 229 -20.48 7.00 -6.59
N GLY A 230 -20.31 6.85 -7.90
CA GLY A 230 -21.39 6.85 -8.89
C GLY A 230 -21.20 5.76 -9.94
N ARG A 231 -22.06 5.70 -10.95
CA ARG A 231 -22.06 4.61 -11.94
C ARG A 231 -21.76 5.07 -13.36
N LYS A 232 -22.04 6.33 -13.67
CA LYS A 232 -21.80 6.93 -14.99
C LYS A 232 -20.96 8.17 -14.82
N ALA A 233 -19.87 8.27 -15.55
CA ALA A 233 -19.02 9.44 -15.53
C ALA A 233 -18.87 10.00 -16.94
N VAL A 234 -18.57 11.29 -17.01
CA VAL A 234 -18.30 12.00 -18.27
C VAL A 234 -16.96 12.69 -18.14
N PHE A 235 -16.06 12.39 -19.06
CA PHE A 235 -14.85 13.17 -19.29
C PHE A 235 -15.19 14.23 -20.34
N ALA A 236 -14.88 15.49 -20.08
CA ALA A 236 -15.16 16.59 -20.98
C ALA A 236 -13.99 17.58 -21.04
N THR A 237 -13.74 18.04 -22.25
CA THR A 237 -12.96 19.23 -22.58
C THR A 237 -13.89 20.22 -23.28
N GLU A 238 -13.40 21.38 -23.67
CA GLU A 238 -14.18 22.34 -24.45
C GLU A 238 -14.58 21.83 -25.86
N ALA A 239 -13.85 20.84 -26.40
CA ALA A 239 -14.02 20.39 -27.79
C ALA A 239 -14.45 18.92 -27.92
N TYR A 240 -14.39 18.14 -26.85
CA TYR A 240 -14.74 16.72 -26.88
C TYR A 240 -15.19 16.22 -25.51
N SER A 241 -16.15 15.29 -25.50
CA SER A 241 -16.58 14.61 -24.30
C SER A 241 -16.99 13.17 -24.60
N PHE A 242 -16.81 12.28 -23.63
CA PHE A 242 -17.25 10.89 -23.72
C PHE A 242 -17.70 10.36 -22.36
N GLU A 243 -18.63 9.42 -22.39
CA GLU A 243 -19.06 8.69 -21.19
C GLU A 243 -18.08 7.54 -20.90
N PHE A 244 -17.87 7.28 -19.61
CA PHE A 244 -17.07 6.16 -19.14
C PHE A 244 -17.64 5.62 -17.82
N ARG A 245 -17.25 4.40 -17.43
CA ARG A 245 -17.58 3.86 -16.12
C ARG A 245 -16.40 4.10 -15.16
N PRO A 246 -16.60 4.79 -14.02
CA PRO A 246 -15.54 4.95 -13.05
C PRO A 246 -15.22 3.61 -12.37
N ASP A 247 -13.94 3.22 -12.39
CA ASP A 247 -13.42 2.08 -11.65
C ASP A 247 -12.77 2.56 -10.35
N TYR A 248 -13.44 2.32 -9.23
CA TYR A 248 -13.03 2.83 -7.92
C TYR A 248 -12.08 1.86 -7.23
N GLN A 249 -10.80 2.25 -7.16
CA GLN A 249 -9.77 1.52 -6.44
C GLN A 249 -9.62 2.14 -5.05
N GLY A 250 -10.37 1.62 -4.09
CA GLY A 250 -10.45 2.19 -2.75
C GLY A 250 -11.56 3.24 -2.59
N LYS A 251 -11.32 4.22 -1.71
CA LYS A 251 -12.33 5.23 -1.32
C LYS A 251 -12.05 6.61 -1.92
N ASP A 252 -10.83 6.84 -2.33
CA ASP A 252 -10.18 8.12 -2.59
C ASP A 252 -9.67 8.23 -4.03
N TYR A 253 -9.78 7.15 -4.81
CA TYR A 253 -9.36 7.11 -6.19
C TYR A 253 -10.39 6.42 -7.09
N PHE A 254 -10.53 6.91 -8.32
CA PHE A 254 -11.06 6.12 -9.42
C PHE A 254 -10.29 6.37 -10.72
N ALA A 255 -10.25 5.36 -11.58
CA ALA A 255 -9.77 5.45 -12.95
C ALA A 255 -10.95 5.42 -13.94
N GLY A 256 -10.71 5.87 -15.18
CA GLY A 256 -11.56 5.51 -16.30
C GLY A 256 -11.44 4.02 -16.61
N ASP A 257 -12.53 3.39 -17.07
CA ASP A 257 -12.54 1.97 -17.48
C ASP A 257 -11.86 1.71 -18.83
N ASN A 258 -11.41 2.77 -19.52
CA ASN A 258 -10.79 2.68 -20.83
C ASN A 258 -9.61 3.65 -20.97
N PHE A 259 -8.67 3.30 -21.85
CA PHE A 259 -7.66 4.24 -22.33
C PHE A 259 -8.31 5.32 -23.21
N LEU A 260 -7.69 6.50 -23.25
CA LEU A 260 -8.03 7.58 -24.16
C LEU A 260 -7.82 7.12 -25.60
N ASP A 261 -8.86 7.22 -26.42
CA ASP A 261 -8.76 6.96 -27.85
C ASP A 261 -7.98 8.07 -28.58
N SER A 262 -7.77 7.90 -29.89
CA SER A 262 -7.00 8.87 -30.68
C SER A 262 -7.64 10.25 -30.74
N GLN A 263 -8.97 10.35 -30.69
CA GLN A 263 -9.69 11.61 -30.70
C GLN A 263 -9.61 12.31 -29.35
N ALA A 264 -9.77 11.57 -28.25
CA ALA A 264 -9.60 12.04 -26.89
C ALA A 264 -8.16 12.52 -26.65
N MET A 265 -7.16 11.75 -27.07
CA MET A 265 -5.75 12.15 -27.00
C MET A 265 -5.46 13.40 -27.84
N PHE A 266 -5.96 13.47 -29.07
CA PHE A 266 -5.78 14.63 -29.93
C PHE A 266 -6.40 15.90 -29.33
N THR A 267 -7.59 15.77 -28.73
CA THR A 267 -8.31 16.91 -28.14
C THR A 267 -7.68 17.33 -26.83
N LEU A 268 -7.33 16.36 -25.96
CA LEU A 268 -6.71 16.64 -24.66
C LEU A 268 -5.40 17.40 -24.82
N ARG A 269 -4.57 17.09 -25.82
CA ARG A 269 -3.32 17.84 -26.12
C ARG A 269 -3.52 19.33 -26.43
N ARG A 270 -4.74 19.76 -26.73
CA ARG A 270 -5.07 21.14 -27.09
C ARG A 270 -6.06 21.76 -26.12
N ALA A 271 -6.49 21.00 -25.12
CA ALA A 271 -7.53 21.42 -24.21
C ALA A 271 -7.02 22.53 -23.29
N LYS A 272 -7.86 23.52 -23.07
CA LYS A 272 -7.65 24.57 -22.06
C LYS A 272 -8.20 24.16 -20.72
N GLN A 273 -9.15 23.24 -20.69
CA GLN A 273 -9.79 22.75 -19.47
C GLN A 273 -10.16 21.28 -19.61
N VAL A 274 -10.09 20.56 -18.49
CA VAL A 274 -10.72 19.25 -18.33
C VAL A 274 -11.73 19.31 -17.19
N ARG A 275 -12.86 18.64 -17.40
CA ARG A 275 -13.92 18.43 -16.41
C ARG A 275 -14.29 16.96 -16.36
N ILE A 276 -14.42 16.43 -15.15
CA ILE A 276 -14.94 15.08 -14.91
C ILE A 276 -16.18 15.22 -14.05
N THR A 277 -17.29 14.65 -14.51
CA THR A 277 -18.54 14.56 -13.74
C THR A 277 -18.89 13.10 -13.48
N VAL A 278 -19.53 12.83 -12.34
CA VAL A 278 -20.02 11.51 -11.94
C VAL A 278 -21.48 11.63 -11.52
N ASP A 279 -22.35 10.87 -12.17
CA ASP A 279 -23.81 10.92 -12.04
C ASP A 279 -24.33 12.39 -12.07
N GLY A 280 -23.77 13.20 -12.98
CA GLY A 280 -24.12 14.61 -13.19
C GLY A 280 -23.53 15.60 -12.19
N ARG A 281 -22.70 15.16 -11.22
CA ARG A 281 -22.00 16.05 -10.29
C ARG A 281 -20.56 16.25 -10.73
N GLU A 282 -20.10 17.50 -10.78
CA GLU A 282 -18.68 17.77 -11.00
C GLU A 282 -17.85 17.18 -9.86
N VAL A 283 -16.85 16.39 -10.23
CA VAL A 283 -15.87 15.81 -9.30
C VAL A 283 -14.52 16.45 -9.48
N LEU A 284 -14.16 16.82 -10.71
CA LEU A 284 -12.90 17.51 -11.00
C LEU A 284 -13.12 18.54 -12.11
N SER A 285 -12.51 19.71 -11.94
CA SER A 285 -12.39 20.73 -12.98
C SER A 285 -10.99 21.33 -12.86
N MET A 286 -10.19 21.23 -13.92
CA MET A 286 -8.81 21.70 -13.95
C MET A 286 -8.55 22.53 -15.20
N VAL A 287 -7.91 23.68 -15.01
CA VAL A 287 -7.37 24.49 -16.11
C VAL A 287 -6.07 23.84 -16.59
N LEU A 288 -6.02 23.51 -17.88
CA LEU A 288 -4.88 22.90 -18.56
C LEU A 288 -4.03 23.91 -19.32
N GLU A 289 -4.58 25.08 -19.65
CA GLU A 289 -3.84 26.16 -20.31
C GLU A 289 -2.65 26.60 -19.44
N GLY A 290 -1.45 26.62 -20.03
CA GLY A 290 -0.23 26.98 -19.32
C GLY A 290 0.33 25.92 -18.37
N SER A 291 -0.27 24.71 -18.30
CA SER A 291 0.22 23.64 -17.42
C SER A 291 1.31 22.75 -18.05
N GLY A 292 1.56 22.85 -19.35
CA GLY A 292 2.49 21.95 -20.06
C GLY A 292 1.93 20.56 -20.40
N HIS A 293 0.64 20.29 -20.13
CA HIS A 293 0.02 18.95 -20.28
C HIS A 293 0.22 18.28 -21.66
N ALA A 294 0.33 19.04 -22.74
CA ALA A 294 0.53 18.50 -24.09
C ALA A 294 1.89 17.80 -24.25
N GLU A 295 2.93 18.37 -23.64
CA GLU A 295 4.28 17.80 -23.57
C GLU A 295 4.28 16.61 -22.60
N VAL A 296 3.64 16.78 -21.43
CA VAL A 296 3.47 15.69 -20.44
C VAL A 296 2.83 14.45 -21.04
N LEU A 297 1.82 14.56 -21.91
CA LEU A 297 1.23 13.39 -22.60
C LEU A 297 2.21 12.67 -23.54
N THR A 298 3.18 13.39 -24.11
CA THR A 298 4.23 12.81 -24.96
C THR A 298 5.29 12.14 -24.09
N ASP A 299 5.72 12.84 -23.04
CA ASP A 299 6.72 12.39 -22.08
C ASP A 299 6.26 11.16 -21.29
N LEU A 300 4.99 11.12 -20.91
CA LEU A 300 4.38 10.00 -20.20
C LEU A 300 4.41 8.71 -21.04
N VAL A 301 4.18 8.83 -22.35
CA VAL A 301 4.31 7.70 -23.27
C VAL A 301 5.77 7.28 -23.44
N ALA A 302 6.72 8.21 -23.55
CA ALA A 302 8.14 7.91 -23.59
C ALA A 302 8.61 7.20 -22.31
N CYS A 303 8.19 7.70 -21.14
CA CYS A 303 8.43 7.08 -19.84
C CYS A 303 7.95 5.63 -19.80
N SER A 304 6.72 5.35 -20.27
CA SER A 304 6.18 3.97 -20.28
C SER A 304 6.97 3.00 -21.15
N ARG A 305 7.79 3.52 -22.09
CA ARG A 305 8.70 2.75 -22.94
C ARG A 305 10.11 2.60 -22.36
N GLY A 306 10.33 3.05 -21.13
CA GLY A 306 11.64 3.03 -20.47
C GLY A 306 12.57 4.16 -20.88
N GLU A 307 12.08 5.18 -21.59
CA GLU A 307 12.89 6.33 -21.94
C GLU A 307 13.16 7.21 -20.70
N LYS A 308 14.37 7.77 -20.64
CA LYS A 308 14.80 8.68 -19.56
C LYS A 308 14.42 10.12 -19.91
N GLY A 309 13.97 10.89 -18.93
CA GLY A 309 13.65 12.31 -19.11
C GLY A 309 13.77 13.13 -17.83
N TRP A 310 13.05 14.26 -17.77
CA TRP A 310 13.00 15.12 -16.56
C TRP A 310 12.38 14.39 -15.36
N TRP A 311 11.57 13.37 -15.62
CA TRP A 311 11.01 12.43 -14.65
C TRP A 311 12.03 11.43 -14.07
N GLY A 312 13.29 11.47 -14.51
CA GLY A 312 14.30 10.49 -14.14
C GLY A 312 14.26 9.25 -15.04
N ALA A 313 14.41 8.08 -14.43
CA ALA A 313 14.37 6.80 -15.15
C ALA A 313 12.95 6.49 -15.64
N GLY A 314 12.83 5.96 -16.85
CA GLY A 314 11.56 5.42 -17.36
C GLY A 314 11.18 4.08 -16.74
N ALA A 315 9.99 3.59 -17.08
CA ALA A 315 9.48 2.31 -16.59
C ALA A 315 10.41 1.16 -16.98
N LYS A 316 10.53 0.17 -16.09
CA LYS A 316 11.20 -1.09 -16.42
C LYS A 316 10.39 -1.79 -17.50
N VAL A 317 11.00 -2.02 -18.67
CA VAL A 317 10.39 -2.78 -19.75
C VAL A 317 10.68 -4.27 -19.52
N GLY A 318 9.62 -5.06 -19.40
CA GLY A 318 9.70 -6.52 -19.24
C GLY A 318 10.00 -7.26 -20.54
#